data_AF-A0A2G5FM37-F1
#
_entry.id   AF-A0A2G5FM37-F1
#
_cell.length_a   1.000
_cell.length_b   1.000
_cell.length_c   1.000
_cell.angle_alpha   90.00
_cell.angle_beta   90.00
_cell.angle_gamma   90.00
#
_symmetry.space_group_name_H-M   'P 1'
#
loop_
_entity.id
_entity.type
_entity.pdbx_description
1 polymer ?
#
loop_
_entity_poly.entity_id
_entity_poly.type
_entity_poly.pdbx_seq_one_letter_code
_entity_poly.pdbx_strand_id
1 'polypeptide(L)'
;MNKSTYRFFQVAIWIPAALFLSLPFLEILSRGMENVENMFVAYGLWFGTLAYLIFAMWASWYIKGKPEPLIVRLVWWAPVMFIPFYGIPWIVYGLFHVAMGDASGFAMAVLWVAFSPYIIIAGYVCVAVTFVVYHMFFKAANAGHEVMHMAPRSSLNMTGAAELFGKKVERDVFVGGKEDFAFYPRKTFLGQQGLFAYHTILMIAGSEFEGFRELVGAVFDQVTIKQDQESICTSGDGGGLKLAVRQEFNGLIIELITNSKTFLEKLDASFKAPPPPWFAFPDMQPIEAIMNKQGSLEYWWDWIWNPFWERASAETRADYLSAHKASDEWAEYLAGQANGSD
;
A
#
# COMPACT_ATOMS: atom_id res chain seq x y z
N MET A 1 -0.06 -6.08 -10.16
CA MET A 1 -0.99 -4.92 -10.35
C MET A 1 -2.39 -5.46 -10.64
N ASN A 2 -3.39 -4.99 -9.90
CA ASN A 2 -4.80 -5.33 -10.15
C ASN A 2 -5.21 -4.85 -11.56
N LYS A 3 -5.93 -5.70 -12.31
CA LYS A 3 -6.44 -5.39 -13.66
C LYS A 3 -7.29 -4.11 -13.69
N SER A 4 -7.96 -3.79 -12.57
CA SER A 4 -8.77 -2.57 -12.42
C SER A 4 -7.91 -1.31 -12.36
N THR A 5 -6.87 -1.31 -11.52
CA THR A 5 -5.89 -0.21 -11.38
C THR A 5 -5.18 0.08 -12.70
N TYR A 6 -4.76 -0.95 -13.41
CA TYR A 6 -4.14 -0.80 -14.72
C TYR A 6 -5.06 -0.11 -15.72
N ARG A 7 -6.32 -0.54 -15.79
CA ARG A 7 -7.34 0.07 -16.65
C ARG A 7 -7.59 1.53 -16.30
N PHE A 8 -7.58 1.87 -15.01
CA PHE A 8 -7.73 3.26 -14.58
C PHE A 8 -6.62 4.16 -15.13
N PHE A 9 -5.35 3.79 -14.94
CA PHE A 9 -4.24 4.59 -15.46
C PHE A 9 -4.24 4.67 -16.99
N GLN A 10 -4.63 3.59 -17.67
CA GLN A 10 -4.85 3.65 -19.11
C GLN A 10 -5.94 4.68 -19.47
N VAL A 11 -7.11 4.63 -18.84
CA VAL A 11 -8.20 5.58 -19.12
C VAL A 11 -7.77 7.02 -18.78
N ALA A 12 -7.08 7.23 -17.66
CA ALA A 12 -6.61 8.54 -17.22
C ALA A 12 -5.61 9.17 -18.21
N ILE A 13 -4.76 8.38 -18.87
CA ILE A 13 -3.86 8.86 -19.92
C ILE A 13 -4.65 9.37 -21.14
N TRP A 14 -5.75 8.70 -21.51
CA TRP A 14 -6.53 9.01 -22.70
C TRP A 14 -7.61 10.08 -22.49
N ILE A 15 -8.04 10.36 -21.26
CA ILE A 15 -9.03 11.41 -20.97
C ILE A 15 -8.56 12.79 -21.45
N PRO A 16 -7.34 13.27 -21.11
CA PRO A 16 -6.86 14.53 -21.66
C PRO A 16 -6.71 14.49 -23.18
N ALA A 17 -6.43 13.33 -23.80
CA ALA A 17 -6.37 13.23 -25.27
C ALA A 17 -7.72 13.56 -25.91
N ALA A 18 -8.82 13.06 -25.33
CA ALA A 18 -10.17 13.36 -25.82
C ALA A 18 -10.53 14.85 -25.68
N LEU A 19 -10.06 15.50 -24.60
CA LEU A 19 -10.23 16.94 -24.40
C LEU A 19 -9.36 17.75 -25.37
N PHE A 20 -8.08 17.41 -25.53
CA PHE A 20 -7.18 18.07 -26.49
C PHE A 20 -7.63 17.88 -27.94
N LEU A 21 -8.38 16.82 -28.26
CA LEU A 21 -8.98 16.63 -29.57
C LEU A 21 -10.18 17.54 -29.83
N SER A 22 -10.90 18.01 -28.81
CA SER A 22 -12.07 18.88 -29.00
C SER A 22 -11.73 20.37 -29.03
N LEU A 23 -10.64 20.79 -28.36
CA LEU A 23 -10.21 22.19 -28.26
C LEU A 23 -9.98 22.87 -29.62
N PRO A 24 -9.26 22.28 -30.60
CA PRO A 24 -9.06 22.92 -31.90
C PRO A 24 -10.38 23.16 -32.65
N PHE A 25 -11.35 22.25 -32.53
CA PHE A 25 -12.66 22.39 -33.17
C PHE A 25 -13.52 23.46 -32.48
N LEU A 26 -13.46 23.56 -31.15
CA LEU A 26 -14.12 24.62 -30.39
C LEU A 26 -13.55 26.01 -30.70
N GLU A 27 -12.22 26.11 -30.86
CA GLU A 27 -11.54 27.34 -31.27
C GLU A 27 -12.04 27.80 -32.66
N ILE A 28 -12.06 26.88 -33.63
CA ILE A 28 -12.54 27.14 -34.99
C ILE A 28 -14.01 27.58 -34.99
N LEU A 29 -14.86 26.93 -34.19
CA LEU A 29 -16.29 27.23 -34.11
C LEU A 29 -16.58 28.59 -33.45
N SER A 30 -15.71 29.02 -32.52
CA SER A 30 -15.96 30.21 -31.69
C SER A 30 -15.39 31.51 -32.24
N ARG A 31 -14.29 31.48 -33.01
CA ARG A 31 -13.53 32.71 -33.33
C ARG A 31 -13.40 33.08 -34.80
N GLY A 32 -13.63 32.17 -35.75
CA GLY A 32 -13.38 32.44 -37.18
C GLY A 32 -11.90 32.72 -37.49
N MET A 33 -11.43 32.31 -38.68
CA MET A 33 -10.00 32.31 -39.06
C MET A 33 -9.44 33.69 -39.48
N GLU A 34 -9.84 34.81 -38.86
CA GLU A 34 -9.53 36.14 -39.42
C GLU A 34 -8.24 36.81 -38.87
N ASN A 35 -7.65 36.38 -37.75
CA ASN A 35 -6.46 37.02 -37.15
C ASN A 35 -5.22 36.12 -37.07
N VAL A 36 -4.03 36.70 -37.31
CA VAL A 36 -2.72 36.02 -37.23
C VAL A 36 -2.43 35.47 -35.82
N GLU A 37 -2.88 36.16 -34.78
CA GLU A 37 -2.80 35.68 -33.39
C GLU A 37 -3.64 34.40 -33.18
N ASN A 38 -4.84 34.35 -33.77
CA ASN A 38 -5.69 33.16 -33.74
C ASN A 38 -5.05 32.00 -34.52
N MET A 39 -4.29 32.29 -35.57
CA MET A 39 -3.54 31.29 -36.34
C MET A 39 -2.46 30.63 -35.48
N PHE A 40 -1.70 31.39 -34.68
CA PHE A 40 -0.68 30.85 -33.79
C PHE A 40 -1.25 29.99 -32.66
N VAL A 41 -2.36 30.42 -32.05
CA VAL A 41 -3.08 29.64 -31.03
C VAL A 41 -3.60 28.34 -31.63
N ALA A 42 -4.17 28.39 -32.83
CA ALA A 42 -4.64 27.21 -33.55
C ALA A 42 -3.49 26.23 -33.86
N TYR A 43 -2.33 26.71 -34.33
CA TYR A 43 -1.17 25.85 -34.58
C TYR A 43 -0.64 25.22 -33.28
N GLY A 44 -0.51 25.99 -32.20
CA GLY A 44 -0.10 25.48 -30.88
C GLY A 44 -1.03 24.37 -30.37
N LEU A 45 -2.33 24.54 -30.55
CA LEU A 45 -3.34 23.55 -30.23
C LEU A 45 -3.22 22.28 -31.09
N TRP A 46 -3.17 22.40 -32.42
CA TRP A 46 -3.08 21.24 -33.32
C TRP A 46 -1.80 20.41 -33.11
N PHE A 47 -0.65 21.06 -32.97
CA PHE A 47 0.61 20.36 -32.64
C PHE A 47 0.54 19.74 -31.24
N GLY A 48 -0.08 20.43 -30.27
CA GLY A 48 -0.32 19.90 -28.93
C GLY A 48 -1.17 18.63 -28.92
N THR A 49 -2.27 18.64 -29.67
CA THR A 49 -3.17 17.49 -29.82
C THR A 49 -2.45 16.29 -30.41
N LEU A 50 -1.69 16.48 -31.51
CA LEU A 50 -0.95 15.40 -32.14
C LEU A 50 0.15 14.86 -31.24
N ALA A 51 0.92 15.75 -30.59
CA ALA A 51 1.95 15.37 -29.63
C ALA A 51 1.38 14.55 -28.48
N TYR A 52 0.23 14.95 -27.95
CA TYR A 52 -0.42 14.25 -26.84
C TYR A 52 -0.91 12.86 -27.24
N LEU A 53 -1.43 12.68 -28.46
CA LEU A 53 -1.81 11.35 -28.95
C LEU A 53 -0.60 10.40 -29.04
N ILE A 54 0.52 10.88 -29.56
CA ILE A 54 1.76 10.10 -29.65
C ILE A 54 2.24 9.74 -28.23
N PHE A 55 2.23 10.71 -27.32
CA PHE A 55 2.56 10.49 -25.92
C PHE A 55 1.63 9.47 -25.25
N ALA A 56 0.32 9.57 -25.45
CA ALA A 56 -0.66 8.66 -24.86
C ALA A 56 -0.47 7.21 -25.35
N MET A 57 -0.18 7.02 -26.63
CA MET A 57 0.15 5.71 -27.20
C MET A 57 1.46 5.17 -26.60
N TRP A 58 2.51 5.99 -26.57
CA TRP A 58 3.80 5.61 -26.01
C TRP A 58 3.70 5.27 -24.51
N ALA A 59 3.03 6.12 -23.74
CA ALA A 59 2.82 5.94 -22.31
C ALA A 59 2.01 4.66 -22.02
N SER A 60 0.95 4.40 -22.79
CA SER A 60 0.13 3.18 -22.67
C SER A 60 0.94 1.90 -22.91
N TRP A 61 1.89 1.94 -23.84
CA TRP A 61 2.82 0.85 -24.07
C TRP A 61 3.86 0.74 -22.95
N TYR A 62 4.42 1.88 -22.52
CA TYR A 62 5.50 1.93 -21.54
C TYR A 62 5.08 1.48 -20.12
N ILE A 63 3.83 1.74 -19.71
CA ILE A 63 3.32 1.29 -18.40
C ILE A 63 2.96 -0.20 -18.38
N LYS A 64 2.93 -0.87 -19.53
CA LYS A 64 2.54 -2.29 -19.63
C LYS A 64 3.55 -3.17 -18.90
N GLY A 65 3.08 -3.93 -17.91
CA GLY A 65 3.91 -4.86 -17.15
C GLY A 65 4.76 -4.22 -16.04
N LYS A 66 4.64 -2.91 -15.79
CA LYS A 66 5.33 -2.24 -14.67
C LYS A 66 4.54 -2.41 -13.35
N PRO A 67 5.24 -2.47 -12.20
CA PRO A 67 4.59 -2.49 -10.89
C PRO A 67 3.91 -1.13 -10.59
N GLU A 68 2.87 -1.16 -9.75
CA GLU A 68 2.02 0.00 -9.46
C GLU A 68 2.76 1.22 -8.87
N PRO A 69 3.68 1.07 -7.90
CA PRO A 69 4.45 2.21 -7.37
C PRO A 69 5.27 2.91 -8.45
N LEU A 70 5.81 2.14 -9.41
CA LEU A 70 6.55 2.69 -10.53
C LEU A 70 5.65 3.46 -11.48
N ILE A 71 4.40 3.03 -11.70
CA ILE A 71 3.42 3.73 -12.52
C ILE A 71 3.01 5.05 -11.86
N VAL A 72 2.75 5.04 -10.55
CA VAL A 72 2.43 6.25 -9.77
C VAL A 72 3.56 7.28 -9.86
N ARG A 73 4.81 6.82 -9.72
CA ARG A 73 6.00 7.67 -9.92
C ARG A 73 6.06 8.22 -11.35
N LEU A 74 5.77 7.42 -12.37
CA LEU A 74 5.77 7.86 -13.77
C LEU A 74 4.69 8.91 -14.05
N VAL A 75 3.51 8.80 -13.43
CA VAL A 75 2.43 9.80 -13.55
C VAL A 75 2.90 11.17 -13.04
N TRP A 76 3.68 11.22 -11.95
CA TRP A 76 4.24 12.47 -11.44
C TRP A 76 5.21 13.15 -12.41
N TRP A 77 5.94 12.35 -13.19
CA TRP A 77 6.87 12.83 -14.20
C TRP A 77 6.23 13.05 -15.58
N ALA A 78 4.95 12.68 -15.76
CA ALA A 78 4.27 12.75 -17.05
C ALA A 78 4.30 14.14 -17.72
N PRO A 79 4.08 15.27 -17.01
CA PRO A 79 4.15 16.60 -17.62
C PRO A 79 5.53 16.93 -18.19
N VAL A 80 6.60 16.47 -17.52
CA VAL A 80 7.99 16.68 -17.95
C VAL A 80 8.32 15.74 -19.12
N MET A 81 7.90 14.47 -19.03
CA MET A 81 8.10 13.46 -20.08
C MET A 81 7.34 13.79 -21.36
N PHE A 82 6.30 14.61 -21.29
CA PHE A 82 5.56 15.09 -22.45
C PHE A 82 6.32 16.16 -23.26
N ILE A 83 7.18 16.97 -22.64
CA ILE A 83 7.86 18.10 -23.29
C ILE A 83 8.59 17.71 -24.58
N PRO A 84 9.37 16.62 -24.64
CA PRO A 84 10.02 16.20 -25.89
C PRO A 84 9.03 15.91 -27.02
N PHE A 85 7.86 15.32 -26.72
CA PHE A 85 6.84 15.01 -27.72
C PHE A 85 6.22 16.28 -28.32
N TYR A 86 6.16 17.36 -27.54
CA TYR A 86 5.63 18.66 -27.98
C TYR A 86 6.70 19.54 -28.65
N GLY A 87 7.86 19.69 -28.02
CA GLY A 87 8.90 20.62 -28.44
C GLY A 87 9.69 20.15 -29.67
N ILE A 88 9.98 18.85 -29.79
CA ILE A 88 10.79 18.33 -30.91
C ILE A 88 10.12 18.57 -32.27
N PRO A 89 8.82 18.24 -32.48
CA PRO A 89 8.15 18.54 -33.74
C PRO A 89 8.16 20.04 -34.09
N TRP A 90 8.01 20.91 -33.10
CA TRP A 90 8.06 22.36 -33.26
C TRP A 90 9.43 22.85 -33.72
N ILE A 91 10.50 22.36 -33.09
CA ILE A 91 11.89 22.69 -33.47
C ILE A 91 12.18 22.22 -34.90
N VAL A 92 11.83 20.96 -35.22
CA VAL A 92 12.06 20.37 -36.55
C VAL A 92 11.30 21.15 -37.63
N TYR A 93 10.02 21.49 -37.38
CA TYR A 93 9.20 22.26 -38.31
C TYR A 93 9.75 23.68 -38.54
N GLY A 94 10.16 24.37 -37.48
CA GLY A 94 10.77 25.70 -37.59
C GLY A 94 12.08 25.69 -38.37
N LEU A 95 12.98 24.74 -38.08
CA LEU A 95 14.24 24.59 -38.81
C LEU A 95 14.05 24.26 -40.29
N PHE A 96 13.02 23.48 -40.62
CA PHE A 96 12.68 23.18 -42.01
C PHE A 96 12.26 24.44 -42.79
N HIS A 97 11.45 25.32 -42.18
CA HIS A 97 11.08 26.61 -42.77
C HIS A 97 12.28 27.52 -42.98
N VAL A 98 13.19 27.58 -42.01
CA VAL A 98 14.45 28.32 -42.15
C VAL A 98 15.28 27.79 -43.33
N ALA A 99 15.35 26.46 -43.49
CA ALA A 99 16.06 25.84 -44.60
C ALA A 99 15.41 26.14 -45.97
N MET A 100 14.09 26.40 -46.01
CA MET A 100 13.36 26.83 -47.19
C MET A 100 13.45 28.35 -47.46
N GLY A 101 14.19 29.09 -46.64
CA GLY A 101 14.41 30.53 -46.80
C GLY A 101 13.37 31.40 -46.10
N ASP A 102 12.47 30.82 -45.29
CA ASP A 102 11.53 31.59 -44.48
C ASP A 102 12.09 31.86 -43.09
N ALA A 103 12.43 33.12 -42.83
CA ALA A 103 12.93 33.58 -41.54
C ALA A 103 11.89 33.43 -40.39
N SER A 104 10.60 33.29 -40.72
CA SER A 104 9.54 33.01 -39.74
C SER A 104 9.75 31.66 -39.03
N GLY A 105 10.48 30.72 -39.65
CA GLY A 105 10.81 29.43 -39.07
C GLY A 105 11.64 29.51 -37.79
N PHE A 106 12.45 30.57 -37.60
CA PHE A 106 13.21 30.76 -36.36
C PHE A 106 12.30 31.12 -35.19
N ALA A 107 11.33 32.02 -35.43
CA ALA A 107 10.32 32.36 -34.43
C ALA A 107 9.54 31.10 -34.03
N MET A 108 9.16 30.27 -35.01
CA MET A 108 8.52 28.99 -34.74
C MET A 108 9.40 28.06 -33.89
N ALA A 109 10.68 27.86 -34.23
CA ALA A 109 11.57 26.95 -33.51
C ALA A 109 11.77 27.31 -32.01
N VAL A 110 11.53 28.57 -31.62
CA VAL A 110 11.72 29.06 -30.24
C VAL A 110 10.39 29.23 -29.49
N LEU A 111 9.28 29.47 -30.19
CA LEU A 111 8.01 29.84 -29.57
C LEU A 111 7.44 28.78 -28.62
N TRP A 112 7.70 27.49 -28.85
CA TRP A 112 7.26 26.41 -27.96
C TRP A 112 7.78 26.59 -26.52
N VAL A 113 8.94 27.24 -26.34
CA VAL A 113 9.51 27.54 -25.02
C VAL A 113 8.58 28.45 -24.23
N ALA A 114 7.93 29.41 -24.88
CA ALA A 114 6.96 30.30 -24.24
C ALA A 114 5.72 29.55 -23.77
N PHE A 115 5.33 28.48 -24.45
CA PHE A 115 4.19 27.62 -24.07
C PHE A 115 4.55 26.56 -23.03
N SER A 116 5.84 26.21 -22.88
CA SER A 116 6.29 25.14 -21.99
C SER A 116 5.86 25.30 -20.52
N PRO A 117 5.89 26.50 -19.89
CA PRO A 117 5.45 26.64 -18.50
C PRO A 117 3.94 26.36 -18.35
N TYR A 118 3.13 26.80 -19.31
CA TYR A 118 1.68 26.58 -19.29
C TYR A 118 1.34 25.10 -19.46
N ILE A 119 2.06 24.40 -20.32
CA ILE A 119 1.91 22.94 -20.53
C ILE A 119 2.28 22.18 -19.25
N ILE A 120 3.36 22.59 -18.57
CA ILE A 120 3.79 21.96 -17.31
C ILE A 120 2.73 22.21 -16.21
N ILE A 121 2.27 23.44 -16.03
CA ILE A 121 1.26 23.79 -15.03
C ILE A 121 -0.04 23.02 -15.28
N ALA A 122 -0.56 23.07 -16.51
CA ALA A 122 -1.77 22.34 -16.88
C ALA A 122 -1.60 20.81 -16.69
N GLY A 123 -0.43 20.28 -17.07
CA GLY A 123 -0.08 18.88 -16.86
C GLY A 123 -0.13 18.49 -15.38
N TYR A 124 0.45 19.30 -14.48
CA TYR A 124 0.41 19.03 -13.04
C TYR A 124 -1.00 19.16 -12.45
N VAL A 125 -1.85 20.04 -12.99
CA VAL A 125 -3.28 20.07 -12.63
C VAL A 125 -3.96 18.76 -13.01
N CYS A 126 -3.73 18.24 -14.22
CA CYS A 126 -4.25 16.93 -14.62
C CYS A 126 -3.71 15.79 -13.74
N VAL A 127 -2.43 15.84 -13.35
CA VAL A 127 -1.85 14.88 -12.40
C VAL A 127 -2.57 14.95 -11.05
N ALA A 128 -2.76 16.16 -10.49
CA ALA A 128 -3.45 16.33 -9.21
C ALA A 128 -4.90 15.80 -9.27
N VAL A 129 -5.65 16.14 -10.33
CA VAL A 129 -7.01 15.60 -10.54
C VAL A 129 -6.99 14.08 -10.68
N THR A 130 -6.04 13.52 -11.44
CA THR A 130 -5.91 12.06 -11.58
C THR A 130 -5.64 11.38 -10.24
N PHE A 131 -4.81 11.99 -9.39
CA PHE A 131 -4.57 11.50 -8.03
C PHE A 131 -5.82 11.61 -7.16
N VAL A 132 -6.54 12.73 -7.19
CA VAL A 132 -7.78 12.91 -6.42
C VAL A 132 -8.82 11.87 -6.84
N VAL A 133 -9.03 11.66 -8.14
CA VAL A 133 -9.96 10.66 -8.67
C VAL A 133 -9.50 9.24 -8.33
N TYR A 134 -8.20 8.94 -8.46
CA TYR A 134 -7.65 7.67 -8.02
C TYR A 134 -7.93 7.43 -6.53
N HIS A 135 -7.75 8.45 -5.70
CA HIS A 135 -8.04 8.38 -4.27
C HIS A 135 -9.54 8.24 -3.99
N MET A 136 -10.39 8.98 -4.70
CA MET A 136 -11.83 8.94 -4.51
C MET A 136 -12.46 7.65 -4.99
N PHE A 137 -11.99 7.06 -6.10
CA PHE A 137 -12.63 5.88 -6.67
C PHE A 137 -11.90 4.59 -6.37
N PHE A 138 -10.57 4.59 -6.31
CA PHE A 138 -9.82 3.38 -5.95
C PHE A 138 -9.54 3.32 -4.47
N LYS A 139 -9.23 4.43 -3.79
CA LYS A 139 -9.15 4.40 -2.32
C LYS A 139 -10.53 4.44 -1.64
N ALA A 140 -11.58 5.07 -2.19
CA ALA A 140 -12.92 4.97 -1.58
C ALA A 140 -13.75 3.76 -2.04
N ALA A 141 -13.50 3.16 -3.22
CA ALA A 141 -14.09 1.85 -3.55
C ALA A 141 -13.27 0.69 -3.00
N ASN A 142 -11.94 0.83 -2.81
CA ASN A 142 -11.23 -0.06 -1.89
C ASN A 142 -11.63 0.26 -0.46
N ALA A 143 -11.97 1.49 -0.04
CA ALA A 143 -12.64 1.66 1.24
C ALA A 143 -14.05 1.03 1.22
N GLY A 144 -14.80 0.99 0.12
CA GLY A 144 -16.09 0.29 0.08
C GLY A 144 -15.97 -1.24 0.13
N HIS A 145 -14.95 -1.81 -0.53
CA HIS A 145 -14.67 -3.24 -0.57
C HIS A 145 -13.76 -3.72 0.58
N GLU A 146 -12.96 -2.83 1.18
CA GLU A 146 -12.09 -3.05 2.33
C GLU A 146 -12.74 -2.60 3.64
N VAL A 147 -13.67 -1.63 3.68
CA VAL A 147 -14.46 -1.32 4.90
C VAL A 147 -15.43 -2.47 5.21
N MET A 148 -15.85 -3.26 4.21
CA MET A 148 -16.48 -4.57 4.46
C MET A 148 -15.48 -5.69 4.84
N HIS A 149 -14.17 -5.44 4.74
CA HIS A 149 -13.09 -6.32 5.22
C HIS A 149 -12.26 -5.73 6.38
N MET A 150 -12.72 -4.63 7.01
CA MET A 150 -12.05 -3.91 8.12
C MET A 150 -12.76 -4.09 9.47
N ALA A 151 -13.50 -5.17 9.63
CA ALA A 151 -13.31 -5.99 10.83
C ALA A 151 -12.22 -7.01 10.44
N PRO A 152 -11.35 -7.49 11.36
CA PRO A 152 -10.35 -8.49 10.99
C PRO A 152 -11.07 -9.52 10.14
N ARG A 153 -10.59 -9.76 8.91
CA ARG A 153 -11.01 -10.95 8.20
C ARG A 153 -10.36 -12.07 8.99
N SER A 154 -10.99 -12.37 10.13
CA SER A 154 -10.70 -13.50 10.96
C SER A 154 -10.80 -14.64 9.99
N SER A 155 -9.64 -15.11 9.52
CA SER A 155 -9.64 -16.29 8.67
C SER A 155 -10.10 -17.48 9.50
N LEU A 156 -10.20 -17.32 10.82
CA LEU A 156 -10.92 -18.18 11.73
C LEU A 156 -12.43 -17.94 11.55
N ASN A 157 -13.09 -18.92 10.97
CA ASN A 157 -14.53 -19.03 11.00
C ASN A 157 -15.01 -19.13 12.46
N MET A 158 -15.88 -18.22 12.90
CA MET A 158 -16.42 -18.26 14.26
C MET A 158 -17.51 -19.33 14.44
N THR A 159 -17.92 -20.01 13.37
CA THR A 159 -18.83 -21.16 13.43
C THR A 159 -18.17 -22.29 14.24
N GLY A 160 -18.85 -22.75 15.30
CA GLY A 160 -18.33 -23.76 16.22
C GLY A 160 -17.42 -23.22 17.35
N ALA A 161 -17.07 -21.92 17.34
CA ALA A 161 -16.28 -21.33 18.43
C ALA A 161 -17.02 -21.37 19.77
N ALA A 162 -18.35 -21.24 19.77
CA ALA A 162 -19.17 -21.39 20.98
C ALA A 162 -19.17 -22.82 21.55
N GLU A 163 -18.99 -23.84 20.71
CA GLU A 163 -18.89 -25.24 21.17
C GLU A 163 -17.54 -25.49 21.86
N LEU A 164 -16.46 -24.88 21.34
CA LEU A 164 -15.10 -25.00 21.88
C LEU A 164 -14.84 -24.08 23.09
N PHE A 165 -15.38 -22.85 23.07
CA PHE A 165 -15.00 -21.78 24.00
C PHE A 165 -16.18 -21.11 24.73
N GLY A 166 -17.43 -21.47 24.41
CA GLY A 166 -18.63 -20.82 24.96
C GLY A 166 -18.98 -21.24 26.39
N LYS A 167 -18.32 -22.28 26.93
CA LYS A 167 -18.50 -22.70 28.32
C LYS A 167 -17.36 -22.15 29.17
N LYS A 168 -17.70 -21.32 30.15
CA LYS A 168 -16.76 -20.94 31.21
C LYS A 168 -16.43 -22.20 32.01
N VAL A 169 -15.19 -22.66 31.92
CA VAL A 169 -14.69 -23.73 32.77
C VAL A 169 -13.85 -23.07 33.85
N GLU A 170 -14.34 -23.07 35.09
CA GLU A 170 -13.61 -22.53 36.24
C GLU A 170 -12.51 -23.51 36.66
N ARG A 171 -11.39 -23.47 35.93
CA ARG A 171 -10.11 -24.10 36.31
C ARG A 171 -9.00 -23.09 36.05
N ASP A 172 -7.97 -23.09 36.90
CA ASP A 172 -6.85 -22.15 36.82
C ASP A 172 -6.02 -22.27 35.52
N VAL A 173 -6.19 -23.37 34.78
CA VAL A 173 -5.54 -23.63 33.49
C VAL A 173 -6.21 -22.87 32.33
N PHE A 174 -7.44 -22.38 32.54
CA PHE A 174 -8.20 -21.62 31.55
C PHE A 174 -8.20 -20.13 31.84
N VAL A 175 -8.36 -19.35 30.77
CA VAL A 175 -8.37 -17.90 30.83
C VAL A 175 -9.69 -17.35 31.40
N GLY A 176 -9.56 -16.35 32.28
CA GLY A 176 -10.65 -15.65 32.94
C GLY A 176 -10.82 -14.19 32.50
N GLY A 177 -9.91 -13.66 31.68
CA GLY A 177 -9.94 -12.28 31.18
C GLY A 177 -9.33 -11.25 32.13
N LYS A 178 -8.56 -11.72 33.13
CA LYS A 178 -7.89 -10.88 34.15
C LYS A 178 -6.38 -11.14 34.22
N GLU A 179 -5.87 -11.94 33.30
CA GLU A 179 -4.47 -12.31 33.21
C GLU A 179 -3.61 -11.11 32.77
N ASP A 180 -2.41 -11.02 33.34
CA ASP A 180 -1.39 -10.04 32.96
C ASP A 180 -0.42 -10.69 31.96
N PHE A 181 -0.78 -10.61 30.68
CA PHE A 181 0.03 -11.14 29.58
C PHE A 181 0.94 -10.06 28.98
N ALA A 182 2.00 -10.50 28.30
CA ALA A 182 2.86 -9.60 27.54
C ALA A 182 2.08 -8.86 26.45
N PHE A 183 2.47 -7.61 26.17
CA PHE A 183 1.84 -6.75 25.16
C PHE A 183 1.99 -7.28 23.73
N TYR A 184 3.08 -8.00 23.47
CA TYR A 184 3.29 -8.78 22.26
C TYR A 184 3.45 -10.27 22.59
N PRO A 185 2.81 -11.19 21.85
CA PRO A 185 1.85 -10.91 20.78
C PRO A 185 0.56 -10.29 21.30
N ARG A 186 -0.15 -9.53 20.45
CA ARG A 186 -1.35 -8.80 20.87
C ARG A 186 -2.48 -9.78 21.21
N LYS A 187 -3.04 -9.67 22.41
CA LYS A 187 -4.12 -10.53 22.92
C LYS A 187 -5.36 -9.71 23.24
N THR A 188 -6.52 -10.19 22.78
CA THR A 188 -7.83 -9.57 23.03
C THR A 188 -8.77 -10.61 23.63
N PHE A 189 -9.27 -10.35 24.84
CA PHE A 189 -10.20 -11.25 25.50
C PHE A 189 -11.60 -11.17 24.85
N LEU A 190 -12.18 -12.32 24.50
CA LEU A 190 -13.47 -12.40 23.79
C LEU A 190 -14.68 -12.58 24.73
N GLY A 191 -14.51 -12.39 26.04
CA GLY A 191 -15.59 -12.64 27.01
C GLY A 191 -16.86 -11.81 26.79
N GLN A 192 -16.73 -10.60 26.22
CA GLN A 192 -17.89 -9.78 25.84
C GLN A 192 -18.74 -10.42 24.73
N GLN A 193 -18.15 -11.31 23.93
CA GLN A 193 -18.82 -12.07 22.88
C GLN A 193 -19.32 -13.45 23.37
N GLY A 194 -19.26 -13.70 24.68
CA GLY A 194 -19.64 -14.98 25.29
C GLY A 194 -18.61 -16.11 25.08
N LEU A 195 -17.40 -15.78 24.60
CA LEU A 195 -16.31 -16.73 24.41
C LEU A 195 -15.26 -16.55 25.51
N PHE A 196 -14.99 -17.60 26.28
CA PHE A 196 -13.98 -17.59 27.34
C PHE A 196 -12.60 -17.94 26.76
N ALA A 197 -12.14 -17.12 25.83
CA ALA A 197 -10.90 -17.30 25.08
C ALA A 197 -10.27 -15.95 24.72
N TYR A 198 -8.97 -15.97 24.44
CA TYR A 198 -8.25 -14.84 23.86
C TYR A 198 -8.09 -15.05 22.35
N HIS A 199 -8.35 -13.99 21.59
CA HIS A 199 -7.91 -13.84 20.21
C HIS A 199 -6.52 -13.23 20.20
N THR A 200 -5.60 -13.84 19.45
CA THR A 200 -4.20 -13.42 19.38
C THR A 200 -3.77 -13.33 17.93
N ILE A 201 -3.02 -12.28 17.60
CA ILE A 201 -2.40 -12.10 16.29
C ILE A 201 -0.90 -11.90 16.52
N LEU A 202 -0.08 -12.63 15.77
CA LEU A 202 1.37 -12.46 15.74
C LEU A 202 1.93 -12.67 14.35
N MET A 203 3.14 -12.14 14.14
CA MET A 203 3.95 -12.44 12.97
C MET A 203 5.25 -13.11 13.40
N ILE A 204 5.67 -14.11 12.63
CA ILE A 204 6.98 -14.77 12.80
C ILE A 204 7.70 -14.90 11.47
N ALA A 205 9.03 -15.05 11.51
CA ALA A 205 9.79 -15.44 10.33
C ALA A 205 9.53 -16.92 9.97
N GLY A 206 9.67 -17.28 8.70
CA GLY A 206 9.48 -18.67 8.26
C GLY A 206 10.40 -19.67 8.99
N SER A 207 11.60 -19.23 9.40
CA SER A 207 12.54 -20.03 10.18
C SER A 207 12.06 -20.37 11.60
N GLU A 208 11.12 -19.60 12.15
CA GLU A 208 10.59 -19.77 13.51
C GLU A 208 9.36 -20.68 13.54
N PHE A 209 8.86 -21.09 12.36
CA PHE A 209 7.61 -21.83 12.24
C PHE A 209 7.65 -23.20 12.91
N GLU A 210 8.75 -23.94 12.79
CA GLU A 210 8.88 -25.23 13.46
C GLU A 210 8.92 -25.07 14.98
N GLY A 211 9.56 -24.02 15.51
CA GLY A 211 9.50 -23.70 16.94
C GLY A 211 8.08 -23.37 17.42
N PHE A 212 7.29 -22.67 16.60
CA PHE A 212 5.87 -22.46 16.88
C PHE A 212 5.09 -23.78 16.90
N ARG A 213 5.34 -24.67 15.95
CA ARG A 213 4.67 -25.99 15.89
C ARG A 213 5.01 -26.87 17.10
N GLU A 214 6.27 -26.87 17.52
CA GLU A 214 6.72 -27.56 18.73
C GLU A 214 6.02 -27.01 19.98
N LEU A 215 5.87 -25.68 20.09
CA LEU A 215 5.16 -25.04 21.19
C LEU A 215 3.70 -25.49 21.25
N VAL A 216 3.01 -25.55 20.10
CA VAL A 216 1.64 -26.06 20.02
C VAL A 216 1.58 -27.54 20.41
N GLY A 217 2.51 -28.37 19.91
CA GLY A 217 2.62 -29.80 20.23
C GLY A 217 2.95 -30.09 21.70
N ALA A 218 3.54 -29.13 22.41
CA ALA A 218 3.83 -29.25 23.84
C ALA A 218 2.61 -28.97 24.75
N VAL A 219 1.47 -28.53 24.19
CA VAL A 219 0.26 -28.18 24.97
C VAL A 219 -0.99 -28.90 24.47
N PHE A 220 -1.10 -29.13 23.16
CA PHE A 220 -2.28 -29.72 22.52
C PHE A 220 -1.97 -31.06 21.85
N ASP A 221 -2.97 -31.93 21.83
CA ASP A 221 -2.92 -33.22 21.18
C ASP A 221 -3.22 -33.08 19.66
N GLN A 222 -2.72 -34.02 18.84
CA GLN A 222 -2.98 -34.12 17.39
C GLN A 222 -2.66 -32.87 16.55
N VAL A 223 -1.41 -32.40 16.62
CA VAL A 223 -0.98 -31.18 15.93
C VAL A 223 -0.60 -31.44 14.47
N THR A 224 -1.56 -31.24 13.56
CA THR A 224 -1.26 -31.05 12.13
C THR A 224 -1.63 -29.62 11.74
N ILE A 225 -0.66 -28.71 11.89
CA ILE A 225 -0.83 -27.32 11.47
C ILE A 225 -0.48 -27.23 9.98
N LYS A 226 -1.45 -26.85 9.17
CA LYS A 226 -1.25 -26.58 7.74
C LYS A 226 -1.25 -25.08 7.50
N GLN A 227 -0.35 -24.62 6.63
CA GLN A 227 -0.41 -23.26 6.10
C GLN A 227 -1.66 -23.11 5.22
N ASP A 228 -2.24 -21.91 5.23
CA ASP A 228 -3.41 -21.51 4.44
C ASP A 228 -4.71 -22.29 4.74
N GLN A 229 -4.75 -23.02 5.86
CA GLN A 229 -5.94 -23.72 6.35
C GLN A 229 -6.13 -23.49 7.85
N GLU A 230 -7.39 -23.51 8.28
CA GLU A 230 -7.71 -23.55 9.71
C GLU A 230 -7.28 -24.88 10.31
N SER A 231 -6.68 -24.81 11.49
CA SER A 231 -6.33 -25.97 12.30
C SER A 231 -7.03 -25.83 13.66
N ILE A 232 -7.64 -26.92 14.11
CA ILE A 232 -8.24 -27.02 15.45
C ILE A 232 -7.44 -28.07 16.20
N CYS A 233 -6.91 -27.69 17.36
CA CYS A 233 -6.22 -28.57 18.27
C CYS A 233 -6.98 -28.59 19.60
N THR A 234 -7.06 -29.74 20.23
CA THR A 234 -7.63 -29.89 21.57
C THR A 234 -6.64 -30.57 22.48
N SER A 235 -6.73 -30.31 23.77
CA SER A 235 -5.94 -30.98 24.80
C SER A 235 -6.87 -31.80 25.70
N GLY A 236 -6.37 -32.92 26.22
CA GLY A 236 -7.15 -33.80 27.10
C GLY A 236 -7.71 -33.13 28.36
N ASP A 237 -7.20 -31.95 28.75
CA ASP A 237 -7.69 -31.15 29.88
C ASP A 237 -8.92 -30.27 29.54
N GLY A 238 -9.34 -30.23 28.28
CA GLY A 238 -10.41 -29.37 27.75
C GLY A 238 -9.91 -28.08 27.08
N GLY A 239 -8.60 -27.90 26.93
CA GLY A 239 -7.99 -26.83 26.15
C GLY A 239 -8.34 -26.91 24.69
N GLY A 240 -8.76 -25.79 24.11
CA GLY A 240 -8.98 -25.63 22.69
C GLY A 240 -8.02 -24.59 22.11
N LEU A 241 -7.56 -24.83 20.89
CA LEU A 241 -6.82 -23.89 20.07
C LEU A 241 -7.39 -23.95 18.66
N LYS A 242 -7.87 -22.82 18.18
CA LYS A 242 -8.20 -22.64 16.78
C LYS A 242 -7.18 -21.68 16.19
N LEU A 243 -6.50 -22.06 15.12
CA LEU A 243 -5.46 -21.23 14.51
C LEU A 243 -5.52 -21.27 12.99
N ALA A 244 -5.02 -20.21 12.37
CA ALA A 244 -4.81 -20.10 10.94
C ALA A 244 -3.45 -19.43 10.70
N VAL A 245 -2.71 -19.96 9.73
CA VAL A 245 -1.37 -19.48 9.36
C VAL A 245 -1.40 -19.06 7.91
N ARG A 246 -0.94 -17.84 7.61
CA ARG A 246 -0.94 -17.26 6.26
C ARG A 246 0.44 -16.69 5.93
N GLN A 247 0.90 -16.90 4.69
CA GLN A 247 2.13 -16.29 4.20
C GLN A 247 1.87 -14.85 3.76
N GLU A 248 2.29 -13.88 4.59
CA GLU A 248 2.09 -12.44 4.35
C GLU A 248 3.32 -11.65 4.83
N PHE A 249 3.57 -10.47 4.26
CA PHE A 249 4.64 -9.55 4.68
C PHE A 249 6.03 -10.19 4.79
N ASN A 250 6.40 -11.07 3.85
CA ASN A 250 7.68 -11.79 3.89
C ASN A 250 7.87 -12.71 5.13
N GLY A 251 6.80 -13.01 5.87
CA GLY A 251 6.78 -13.94 7.00
C GLY A 251 5.48 -14.72 7.07
N LEU A 252 5.16 -15.18 8.28
CA LEU A 252 3.93 -15.90 8.58
C LEU A 252 3.10 -15.11 9.58
N ILE A 253 1.88 -14.75 9.19
CA ILE A 253 0.87 -14.23 10.10
C ILE A 253 0.14 -15.42 10.71
N ILE A 254 0.12 -15.46 12.03
CA ILE A 254 -0.58 -16.47 12.81
C ILE A 254 -1.71 -15.77 13.55
N GLU A 255 -2.92 -16.19 13.26
CA GLU A 255 -4.13 -15.76 13.94
C GLU A 255 -4.68 -16.94 14.72
N LEU A 256 -4.91 -16.77 16.03
CA LEU A 256 -5.36 -17.86 16.89
C LEU A 256 -6.38 -17.43 17.95
N ILE A 257 -7.22 -18.37 18.36
CA ILE A 257 -8.17 -18.26 19.47
C ILE A 257 -7.93 -19.44 20.40
N THR A 258 -7.72 -19.16 21.69
CA THR A 258 -7.50 -20.21 22.68
C THR A 258 -8.02 -19.83 24.04
N ASN A 259 -8.48 -20.84 24.78
CA ASN A 259 -8.80 -20.73 26.20
C ASN A 259 -7.65 -21.19 27.12
N SER A 260 -6.55 -21.71 26.57
CA SER A 260 -5.44 -22.25 27.36
C SER A 260 -4.53 -21.14 27.87
N LYS A 261 -4.52 -20.94 29.19
CA LYS A 261 -3.61 -19.99 29.84
C LYS A 261 -2.15 -20.42 29.68
N THR A 262 -1.87 -21.70 29.91
CA THR A 262 -0.52 -22.30 29.78
C THR A 262 0.08 -22.06 28.40
N PHE A 263 -0.73 -22.17 27.33
CA PHE A 263 -0.26 -21.89 25.98
C PHE A 263 0.11 -20.42 25.79
N LEU A 264 -0.72 -19.49 26.26
CA LEU A 264 -0.46 -18.05 26.14
C LEU A 264 0.78 -17.62 26.93
N GLU A 265 1.01 -18.18 28.12
CA GLU A 265 2.23 -17.93 28.90
C GLU A 265 3.49 -18.43 28.18
N LYS A 266 3.44 -19.62 27.56
CA LYS A 266 4.54 -20.13 26.74
C LYS A 266 4.76 -19.27 25.49
N LEU A 267 3.68 -18.81 24.86
CA LEU A 267 3.72 -17.96 23.68
C LEU A 267 4.46 -16.64 23.99
N ASP A 268 4.18 -16.03 25.15
CA ASP A 268 4.83 -14.80 25.61
C ASP A 268 6.32 -15.00 25.91
N ALA A 269 6.68 -16.16 26.46
CA ALA A 269 8.07 -16.50 26.73
C ALA A 269 8.88 -16.72 25.44
N SER A 270 8.26 -17.29 24.40
CA SER A 270 8.91 -17.64 23.14
C SER A 270 8.95 -16.51 22.12
N PHE A 271 7.90 -15.71 22.00
CA PHE A 271 7.75 -14.69 20.95
C PHE A 271 7.64 -13.29 21.54
N LYS A 272 8.78 -12.70 21.88
CA LYS A 272 8.87 -11.42 22.60
C LYS A 272 8.75 -10.19 21.71
N ALA A 273 9.03 -10.33 20.42
CA ALA A 273 9.00 -9.23 19.47
C ALA A 273 8.62 -9.72 18.06
N PRO A 274 7.98 -8.87 17.24
CA PRO A 274 7.73 -9.16 15.83
C PRO A 274 9.03 -9.05 15.01
N PRO A 275 9.05 -9.61 13.79
CA PRO A 275 10.06 -9.27 12.80
C PRO A 275 10.12 -7.76 12.51
N PRO A 276 11.29 -7.20 12.16
CA PRO A 276 11.43 -5.76 11.98
C PRO A 276 10.74 -5.26 10.70
N PRO A 277 10.44 -3.94 10.58
CA PRO A 277 9.78 -3.38 9.39
C PRO A 277 10.50 -3.70 8.07
N TRP A 278 11.84 -3.61 8.06
CA TRP A 278 12.65 -3.93 6.87
C TRP A 278 12.72 -5.44 6.55
N PHE A 279 12.35 -6.31 7.49
CA PHE A 279 12.12 -7.72 7.18
C PHE A 279 10.74 -7.90 6.54
N ALA A 280 9.72 -7.26 7.12
CA ALA A 280 8.35 -7.38 6.67
C ALA A 280 8.11 -6.76 5.28
N PHE A 281 8.86 -5.69 4.98
CA PHE A 281 8.82 -4.95 3.73
C PHE A 281 10.24 -4.70 3.22
N PRO A 282 10.91 -5.70 2.59
CA PRO A 282 12.32 -5.58 2.17
C PRO A 282 12.62 -4.45 1.19
N ASP A 283 11.64 -4.10 0.35
CA ASP A 283 11.78 -3.08 -0.67
C ASP A 283 11.43 -1.66 -0.16
N MET A 284 10.96 -1.54 1.09
CA MET A 284 10.46 -0.28 1.66
C MET A 284 11.61 0.55 2.25
N GLN A 285 11.68 1.83 1.86
CA GLN A 285 12.60 2.79 2.48
C GLN A 285 12.00 3.41 3.76
N PRO A 286 12.80 3.80 4.76
CA PRO A 286 12.31 4.41 6.01
C PRO A 286 11.41 5.63 5.79
N ILE A 287 11.72 6.47 4.80
CA ILE A 287 10.93 7.65 4.44
C ILE A 287 9.49 7.30 4.03
N GLU A 288 9.28 6.11 3.46
CA GLU A 288 7.95 5.64 3.06
C GLU A 288 7.11 5.24 4.27
N ALA A 289 7.73 4.88 5.40
CA ALA A 289 7.03 4.58 6.64
C ALA A 289 6.43 5.85 7.29
N ILE A 290 6.96 7.03 6.96
CA ILE A 290 6.43 8.34 7.40
C ILE A 290 5.14 8.71 6.64
N MET A 291 4.97 8.23 5.40
CA MET A 291 3.81 8.53 4.59
C MET A 291 2.53 7.87 5.16
N ASN A 292 1.35 8.35 4.74
CA ASN A 292 0.07 7.79 5.19
C ASN A 292 0.01 6.28 4.93
N LYS A 293 0.06 5.50 6.01
CA LYS A 293 -0.07 4.05 6.02
C LYS A 293 -1.52 3.71 5.69
N GLN A 294 -1.75 2.88 4.69
CA GLN A 294 -3.10 2.41 4.31
C GLN A 294 -3.05 0.94 3.91
N GLY A 295 -4.14 0.23 4.17
CA GLY A 295 -4.30 -1.18 3.78
C GLY A 295 -3.35 -2.08 4.56
N SER A 296 -2.64 -2.98 3.87
CA SER A 296 -1.77 -3.99 4.50
C SER A 296 -0.63 -3.38 5.34
N LEU A 297 -0.14 -2.18 4.98
CA LEU A 297 0.91 -1.50 5.74
C LEU A 297 0.39 -0.95 7.07
N GLU A 298 -0.80 -0.34 7.08
CA GLU A 298 -1.49 0.13 8.29
C GLU A 298 -1.83 -1.04 9.21
N TYR A 299 -2.38 -2.12 8.63
CA TYR A 299 -2.67 -3.33 9.36
C TYR A 299 -1.44 -3.89 10.08
N TRP A 300 -0.33 -4.06 9.36
CA TRP A 300 0.90 -4.57 9.97
C TRP A 300 1.40 -3.65 11.09
N TRP A 301 1.37 -2.34 10.88
CA TRP A 301 1.83 -1.38 11.88
C TRP A 301 0.97 -1.43 13.15
N ASP A 302 -0.35 -1.38 13.02
CA ASP A 302 -1.28 -1.28 14.16
C ASP A 302 -1.46 -2.60 14.93
N TRP A 303 -1.42 -3.73 14.22
CA TRP A 303 -1.73 -5.04 14.80
C TRP A 303 -0.51 -5.86 15.18
N ILE A 304 0.63 -5.64 14.52
CA ILE A 304 1.84 -6.42 14.74
C ILE A 304 2.91 -5.56 15.41
N TRP A 305 3.24 -4.41 14.84
CA TRP A 305 4.39 -3.61 15.26
C TRP A 305 4.15 -2.77 16.52
N ASN A 306 3.13 -1.92 16.51
CA ASN A 306 2.84 -0.97 17.59
C ASN A 306 2.62 -1.63 18.97
N PRO A 307 1.92 -2.78 19.08
CA PRO A 307 1.77 -3.47 20.36
C PRO A 307 3.11 -3.82 21.04
N PHE A 308 4.15 -4.06 20.24
CA PHE A 308 5.52 -4.23 20.73
C PHE A 308 6.21 -2.88 20.91
N TRP A 309 6.32 -2.07 19.85
CA TRP A 309 7.22 -0.93 19.81
C TRP A 309 6.83 0.18 20.78
N GLU A 310 5.54 0.52 20.88
CA GLU A 310 5.05 1.60 21.76
C GLU A 310 5.21 1.27 23.24
N ARG A 311 5.15 -0.02 23.59
CA ARG A 311 5.24 -0.52 24.97
C ARG A 311 6.67 -0.89 25.38
N ALA A 312 7.58 -1.06 24.43
CA ALA A 312 8.98 -1.37 24.70
C ALA A 312 9.69 -0.20 25.41
N SER A 313 10.57 -0.51 26.37
CA SER A 313 11.42 0.48 27.01
C SER A 313 12.50 0.99 26.04
N ALA A 314 13.14 2.12 26.36
CA ALA A 314 14.26 2.63 25.55
C ALA A 314 15.40 1.62 25.42
N GLU A 315 15.69 0.86 26.49
CA GLU A 315 16.69 -0.22 26.49
C GLU A 315 16.28 -1.36 25.56
N THR A 316 15.04 -1.85 25.68
CA THR A 316 14.52 -2.92 24.80
C THR A 316 14.51 -2.50 23.33
N ARG A 317 14.17 -1.23 23.04
CA ARG A 317 14.22 -0.69 21.68
C ARG A 317 15.65 -0.65 21.13
N ALA A 318 16.63 -0.22 21.93
CA ALA A 318 18.03 -0.19 21.53
C ALA A 318 18.60 -1.60 21.28
N ASP A 319 18.34 -2.53 22.19
CA ASP A 319 18.73 -3.93 22.05
C ASP A 319 18.11 -4.57 20.81
N TYR A 320 16.83 -4.29 20.54
CA TYR A 320 16.13 -4.76 19.36
C TYR A 320 16.78 -4.26 18.06
N LEU A 321 17.02 -2.95 17.96
CA LEU A 321 17.66 -2.37 16.76
C LEU A 321 19.05 -2.95 16.52
N SER A 322 19.84 -3.14 17.58
CA SER A 322 21.16 -3.75 17.52
C SER A 322 21.10 -5.21 17.05
N ALA A 323 20.23 -6.02 17.68
CA ALA A 323 20.07 -7.43 17.35
C ALA A 323 19.62 -7.66 15.90
N HIS A 324 18.77 -6.77 15.37
CA HIS A 324 18.24 -6.85 14.02
C HIS A 324 19.04 -6.06 12.97
N LYS A 325 20.21 -5.51 13.33
CA LYS A 325 21.11 -4.76 12.42
C LYS A 325 20.37 -3.64 11.67
N ALA A 326 19.63 -2.82 12.40
CA ALA A 326 18.96 -1.67 11.82
C ALA A 326 19.96 -0.73 11.12
N SER A 327 19.59 -0.19 9.96
CA SER A 327 20.36 0.93 9.39
C SER A 327 20.15 2.19 10.22
N ASP A 328 21.08 3.14 10.09
CA ASP A 328 20.99 4.44 10.78
C ASP A 328 19.65 5.15 10.49
N GLU A 329 19.19 5.10 9.24
CA GLU A 329 17.92 5.69 8.81
C GLU A 329 16.69 5.03 9.47
N TRP A 330 16.69 3.70 9.58
CA TRP A 330 15.60 2.97 10.27
C TRP A 330 15.61 3.24 11.77
N ALA A 331 16.80 3.29 12.38
CA ALA A 331 16.96 3.60 13.79
C ALA A 331 16.47 5.02 14.11
N GLU A 332 16.81 6.01 13.27
CA GLU A 332 16.38 7.40 13.42
C GLU A 332 14.85 7.54 13.30
N TYR A 333 14.24 6.95 12.26
CA TYR A 333 12.79 6.97 12.09
C TYR A 333 12.04 6.36 13.28
N LEU A 334 12.46 5.18 13.73
CA LEU A 334 11.80 4.47 14.82
C LEU A 334 12.00 5.15 16.18
N ALA A 335 13.15 5.82 16.39
CA ALA A 335 13.37 6.69 17.54
C ALA A 335 12.44 7.91 17.52
N GLY A 336 12.16 8.48 16.34
CA GLY A 336 11.19 9.58 16.18
C GLY A 336 9.76 9.18 16.55
N GLN A 337 9.32 7.96 16.19
CA GLN A 337 8.00 7.43 16.56
C GLN A 337 7.85 7.23 18.07
N ALA A 338 8.92 6.77 18.73
CA ALA A 338 8.96 6.57 20.17
C ALA A 338 8.80 7.86 21.00
N ASN A 339 9.14 9.01 20.40
CA ASN A 339 9.11 10.33 21.06
C ASN A 339 7.90 11.18 20.64
N GLY A 340 7.07 10.70 19.71
CA GLY A 340 5.95 11.46 19.12
C GLY A 340 4.57 11.13 19.69
N SER A 341 4.50 10.51 20.87
CA SER A 341 3.24 10.19 21.57
C SER A 341 3.11 11.01 22.85
N ASP A 342 2.89 12.31 22.68
CA ASP A 342 2.30 13.21 23.70
C ASP A 342 0.95 13.74 23.19
#